data_AF-A0A1A8RMX6-F1
#
_entry.id   AF-A0A1A8RMX6-F1
#
_cell.length_a   1.000
_cell.length_b   1.000
_cell.length_c   1.000
_cell.angle_alpha   90.00
_cell.angle_beta   90.00
_cell.angle_gamma   90.00
#
_symmetry.space_group_name_H-M   'P 1'
#
loop_
_entity.id
_entity.type
_entity.pdbx_description
1 polymer ?
#
loop_
_entity_poly.entity_id
_entity_poly.type
_entity_poly.pdbx_seq_one_letter_code
_entity_poly.pdbx_strand_id
1 'polypeptide(L)'
;RERGGICIADEVQTGFGRTGSHFWGFQGHDIIPDMVTMAKGIGNGFPMGAVVTTPEIAASFAKGIHFNTFGGNPVACAVASSVLDTIKEDGT
;
A
#
# COMPACT_ATOMS: atom_id res chain seq x y z
N ARG A 1 -8.35 -10.78 -15.89
CA ARG A 1 -9.66 -10.10 -15.72
C ARG A 1 -10.82 -10.79 -16.45
N GLU A 2 -10.63 -11.35 -17.65
CA GLU A 2 -11.71 -12.02 -18.45
C GLU A 2 -12.47 -13.18 -17.76
N ARG A 3 -11.95 -13.71 -16.66
CA ARG A 3 -12.56 -14.78 -15.87
C ARG A 3 -12.96 -14.33 -14.45
N GLY A 4 -13.06 -13.02 -14.22
CA GLY A 4 -13.41 -12.46 -12.90
C GLY A 4 -12.28 -12.46 -11.87
N GLY A 5 -11.04 -12.80 -12.25
CA GLY A 5 -9.88 -12.74 -11.34
C GLY A 5 -9.45 -11.30 -11.03
N ILE A 6 -9.02 -11.10 -9.77
CA ILE A 6 -8.52 -9.83 -9.21
C ILE A 6 -6.98 -9.77 -9.36
N CYS A 7 -6.46 -8.64 -9.81
CA CYS A 7 -5.03 -8.38 -9.88
C CYS A 7 -4.55 -7.70 -8.58
N ILE A 8 -3.63 -8.35 -7.87
CA ILE A 8 -3.02 -7.84 -6.64
C ILE A 8 -1.54 -7.58 -6.92
N ALA A 9 -1.09 -6.34 -6.75
CA ALA A 9 0.33 -6.01 -6.77
C ALA A 9 0.88 -6.07 -5.34
N ASP A 10 1.83 -6.98 -5.09
CA ASP A 10 2.52 -7.01 -3.81
C ASP A 10 3.71 -6.05 -3.80
N GLU A 11 3.45 -4.83 -3.32
CA GLU A 11 4.41 -3.73 -3.26
C GLU A 11 5.11 -3.63 -1.91
N VAL A 12 5.02 -4.67 -1.07
CA VAL A 12 5.68 -4.70 0.25
C VAL A 12 7.19 -4.48 0.14
N GLN A 13 7.82 -4.91 -0.96
CA GLN A 13 9.26 -4.68 -1.20
C GLN A 13 9.53 -3.63 -2.28
N THR A 14 8.72 -3.58 -3.33
CA THR A 14 8.98 -2.80 -4.54
C THR A 14 8.42 -1.38 -4.50
N GLY A 15 7.48 -1.09 -3.59
CA GLY A 15 6.89 0.24 -3.44
C GLY A 15 7.84 1.27 -2.84
N PHE A 16 7.34 2.50 -2.70
CA PHE A 16 8.05 3.64 -2.12
C PHE A 16 9.37 3.96 -2.83
N GLY A 17 9.35 3.96 -4.17
CA GLY A 17 10.50 4.36 -4.99
C GLY A 17 11.63 3.31 -5.06
N ARG A 18 11.46 2.12 -4.46
CA ARG A 18 12.54 1.11 -4.37
C ARG A 18 13.10 0.68 -5.72
N THR A 19 12.27 0.69 -6.76
CA THR A 19 12.66 0.30 -8.12
C THR A 19 13.31 1.43 -8.91
N GLY A 20 13.39 2.64 -8.34
CA GLY A 20 14.15 3.78 -8.83
C GLY A 20 13.47 4.63 -9.91
N SER A 21 12.78 4.01 -10.87
CA SER A 21 12.13 4.74 -11.96
C SER A 21 10.70 5.21 -11.66
N HIS A 22 10.06 4.57 -10.67
CA HIS A 22 8.66 4.79 -10.33
C HIS A 22 8.46 4.63 -8.82
N PHE A 23 7.39 5.24 -8.32
CA PHE A 23 7.02 5.14 -6.91
C PHE A 23 6.53 3.72 -6.56
N TRP A 24 5.77 3.09 -7.46
CA TRP A 24 5.30 1.71 -7.35
C TRP A 24 5.92 0.83 -8.44
N GLY A 25 6.28 -0.40 -8.11
CA GLY A 25 6.84 -1.36 -9.07
C GLY A 25 5.90 -1.66 -10.24
N PHE A 26 4.59 -1.76 -9.97
CA PHE A 26 3.58 -2.03 -10.98
C PHE A 26 3.52 -0.96 -12.09
N GLN A 27 3.95 0.28 -11.82
CA GLN A 27 3.97 1.33 -12.84
C GLN A 27 4.96 1.02 -13.97
N GLY A 28 6.09 0.37 -13.65
CA GLY A 28 7.06 -0.07 -14.66
C GLY A 28 6.57 -1.20 -15.57
N HIS A 29 5.39 -1.76 -15.28
CA HIS A 29 4.72 -2.77 -16.09
C HIS A 29 3.49 -2.21 -16.83
N ASP A 30 3.24 -0.90 -16.74
CA ASP A 30 2.06 -0.24 -17.33
C ASP A 30 0.72 -0.88 -16.92
N ILE A 31 0.65 -1.38 -15.68
CA ILE A 31 -0.57 -1.99 -15.13
C ILE A 31 -1.19 -1.12 -14.04
N ILE A 32 -2.51 -1.21 -13.89
CA ILE A 32 -3.24 -0.68 -12.74
C ILE A 32 -3.89 -1.88 -12.02
N PRO A 33 -3.33 -2.32 -10.87
CA PRO A 33 -3.88 -3.44 -10.12
C PRO A 33 -5.20 -3.06 -9.43
N ASP A 34 -5.98 -4.07 -9.05
CA ASP A 34 -7.23 -3.88 -8.30
C ASP A 34 -6.97 -3.73 -6.78
N MET A 35 -5.78 -4.17 -6.33
CA MET A 35 -5.32 -4.08 -4.95
C MET A 35 -3.80 -3.96 -4.89
N VAL A 36 -3.31 -3.21 -3.90
CA VAL A 36 -1.89 -3.05 -3.60
C VAL A 36 -1.64 -3.35 -2.12
N THR A 37 -0.69 -4.24 -1.82
CA THR A 37 -0.23 -4.49 -0.45
C THR A 37 1.07 -3.74 -0.18
N MET A 38 1.17 -3.13 1.01
CA MET A 38 2.29 -2.29 1.41
C MET A 38 2.73 -2.63 2.82
N ALA A 39 4.04 -2.56 3.07
CA ALA A 39 4.65 -2.56 4.40
C ALA A 39 6.07 -1.97 4.25
N LYS A 40 7.03 -2.42 5.06
CA LYS A 40 8.47 -2.05 4.98
C LYS A 40 8.69 -0.54 4.86
N GLY A 41 8.84 -0.04 3.63
CA GLY A 41 9.12 1.36 3.32
C GLY A 41 8.10 2.32 3.93
N ILE A 42 6.82 1.94 4.02
CA ILE A 42 5.74 2.79 4.57
C ILE A 42 6.00 3.29 5.99
N GLY A 43 6.65 2.46 6.83
CA GLY A 43 6.95 2.81 8.22
C GLY A 43 8.41 3.13 8.47
N ASN A 44 9.28 2.98 7.45
CA ASN A 44 10.74 3.15 7.52
C ASN A 44 11.37 2.64 8.84
N GLY A 45 11.01 1.42 9.24
CA GLY A 45 11.47 0.78 10.49
C GLY A 45 10.41 0.67 11.58
N PHE A 46 9.36 1.49 11.56
CA PHE A 46 8.20 1.35 12.45
C PHE A 46 7.19 0.33 11.89
N PRO A 47 6.55 -0.52 12.73
CA PRO A 47 5.59 -1.51 12.27
C PRO A 47 4.35 -0.87 11.63
N MET A 48 4.24 -0.99 10.31
CA MET A 48 3.05 -0.61 9.57
C MET A 48 2.89 -1.44 8.30
N GLY A 49 1.65 -1.85 8.04
CA GLY A 49 1.21 -2.41 6.78
C GLY A 49 -0.10 -1.77 6.36
N ALA A 50 -0.36 -1.77 5.05
CA ALA A 50 -1.57 -1.21 4.47
C ALA A 50 -1.99 -2.01 3.25
N VAL A 51 -3.29 -1.94 2.95
CA VAL A 51 -3.87 -2.44 1.71
C VAL A 51 -4.68 -1.30 1.10
N VAL A 52 -4.43 -0.99 -0.17
CA VAL A 52 -5.26 -0.08 -0.96
C VAL A 52 -5.96 -0.90 -2.02
N THR A 53 -7.25 -0.66 -2.22
CA THR A 53 -8.07 -1.41 -3.18
C THR A 53 -9.21 -0.54 -3.72
N THR A 54 -9.93 -1.04 -4.71
CA THR A 54 -11.10 -0.35 -5.25
C THR A 54 -12.25 -0.28 -4.23
N PRO A 55 -13.14 0.71 -4.33
CA PRO A 55 -14.32 0.78 -3.44
C PRO A 55 -15.20 -0.47 -3.49
N GLU A 56 -15.31 -1.11 -4.65
CA GLU A 56 -16.07 -2.34 -4.84
C GLU A 56 -15.51 -3.50 -3.99
N ILE A 57 -14.18 -3.68 -4.00
CA ILE A 57 -13.51 -4.69 -3.18
C ILE A 57 -13.57 -4.30 -1.70
N ALA A 58 -13.34 -3.03 -1.36
CA ALA A 58 -13.44 -2.56 0.02
C ALA A 58 -14.84 -2.79 0.62
N ALA A 59 -15.91 -2.68 -0.18
CA ALA A 59 -17.27 -2.93 0.25
C ALA A 59 -17.51 -4.40 0.69
N SER A 60 -16.68 -5.36 0.26
CA SER A 60 -16.79 -6.74 0.74
C SER A 60 -16.36 -6.88 2.21
N PHE A 61 -15.47 -6.01 2.70
CA PHE A 61 -15.03 -6.01 4.11
C PHE A 61 -16.15 -5.57 5.06
N ALA A 62 -17.10 -4.77 4.60
CA ALA A 62 -18.26 -4.36 5.40
C ALA A 62 -19.20 -5.53 5.74
N LYS A 63 -19.04 -6.69 5.08
CA LYS A 63 -19.87 -7.89 5.29
C LYS A 63 -19.38 -8.76 6.45
N GLY A 64 -18.25 -8.43 7.07
CA GLY A 64 -17.65 -9.19 8.17
C GLY A 64 -16.97 -8.30 9.19
N ILE A 65 -16.51 -8.90 10.29
CA ILE A 65 -15.69 -8.20 11.28
C ILE A 65 -14.23 -8.34 10.87
N HIS A 66 -13.63 -7.23 10.45
CA HIS A 66 -12.19 -7.10 10.30
C HIS A 66 -11.66 -6.26 11.46
N PHE A 67 -10.82 -6.85 12.30
CA PHE A 67 -10.31 -6.20 13.51
C PHE A 67 -8.84 -6.50 13.75
N ASN A 68 -8.11 -5.51 14.23
CA ASN A 68 -6.68 -5.56 14.51
C ASN A 68 -6.36 -4.63 15.69
N THR A 69 -5.89 -5.20 16.81
CA THR A 69 -5.62 -4.46 18.06
C THR A 69 -4.70 -3.25 17.86
N PHE A 70 -3.69 -3.36 16.99
CA PHE A 70 -2.70 -2.32 16.73
C PHE A 70 -2.80 -1.71 15.33
N GLY A 71 -3.75 -2.17 14.51
CA GLY A 71 -3.86 -1.72 13.13
C GLY A 71 -4.33 -0.28 13.04
N GLY A 72 -3.68 0.51 12.18
CA GLY A 72 -4.03 1.91 11.99
C GLY A 72 -3.89 2.79 13.24
N ASN A 73 -3.06 2.39 14.21
CA ASN A 73 -2.89 3.18 15.42
C ASN A 73 -2.29 4.57 15.09
N PRO A 74 -2.61 5.61 15.87
CA PRO A 74 -2.21 6.99 15.55
C PRO A 74 -0.70 7.19 15.42
N VAL A 75 0.11 6.48 16.20
CA VAL A 75 1.57 6.58 16.15
C VAL A 75 2.10 6.02 14.83
N ALA A 76 1.64 4.84 14.42
CA ALA A 76 1.99 4.26 13.12
C ALA A 76 1.60 5.20 11.97
N CYS A 77 0.38 5.75 12.00
CA CYS A 77 -0.11 6.66 10.97
C CYS A 77 0.70 7.97 10.90
N ALA A 78 1.08 8.54 12.04
CA ALA A 78 1.91 9.74 12.09
C ALA A 78 3.32 9.49 11.51
N VAL A 79 3.93 8.35 11.86
CA VAL A 79 5.22 7.93 11.28
C VAL A 79 5.09 7.76 9.76
N ALA A 80 4.05 7.07 9.30
CA ALA A 80 3.81 6.87 7.86
C ALA A 80 3.67 8.17 7.09
N SER A 81 2.88 9.10 7.62
CA SER A 81 2.69 10.41 6.99
C SER A 81 4.03 11.13 6.85
N SER A 82 4.82 11.17 7.92
CA SER A 82 6.14 11.79 7.90
C SER A 82 7.08 11.12 6.90
N VAL A 83 7.06 9.79 6.79
CA VAL A 83 7.87 9.05 5.80
C VAL A 83 7.45 9.40 4.38
N LEU A 84 6.15 9.46 4.10
CA LEU A 84 5.63 9.83 2.78
C LEU A 84 5.99 11.28 2.41
N ASP A 85 5.90 12.20 3.38
CA ASP A 85 6.30 13.59 3.20
C ASP A 85 7.79 13.69 2.87
N THR A 86 8.65 12.97 3.60
CA THR A 86 10.10 12.91 3.30
C THR A 86 10.39 12.35 1.91
N ILE A 87 9.75 11.25 1.50
CA ILE A 87 9.95 10.66 0.15
C ILE A 87 9.59 11.69 -0.93
N LYS A 88 8.51 12.44 -0.72
CA LYS A 88 8.05 13.48 -1.64
C LYS A 88 8.99 14.69 -1.68
N GLU A 89 9.52 15.12 -0.53
CA GLU A 89 10.45 16.25 -0.41
C GLU A 89 11.80 15.94 -1.07
N ASP A 90 12.31 14.72 -0.89
CA ASP A 90 13.61 14.28 -1.43
C ASP A 90 13.56 14.02 -2.95
N GLY A 91 12.38 14.03 -3.56
CA GLY A 91 12.21 13.81 -5.01
C GLY A 91 12.43 12.37 -5.45
N THR A 92 12.20 11.42 -4.54
CA THR A 92 12.25 9.97 -4.78
C THR A 92 10.90 9.36 -5.15
#